data_AF-A0A165CR31-F1
#
_entry.id   AF-A0A165CR31-F1
#
_cell.length_a   1.000
_cell.length_b   1.000
_cell.length_c   1.000
_cell.angle_alpha   90.00
_cell.angle_beta   90.00
_cell.angle_gamma   90.00
#
_symmetry.space_group_name_H-M   'P 1'
#
loop_
_entity.id
_entity.type
_entity.pdbx_description
1 polymer ?
#
loop_
_entity_poly.entity_id
_entity_poly.type
_entity_poly.pdbx_seq_one_letter_code
_entity_poly.pdbx_strand_id
1 'polypeptide(L)' 'MADNNNTLRTGDVVMYKNQYRATVSEVNADAGTVKITFDTGGASTVPVSDVKKA' A
#
# COMPACT_ATOMS: atom_id res chain seq x y z
N MET A 1 -0.79 24.70 -4.88
CA MET A 1 -0.02 23.82 -3.97
C MET A 1 -0.25 22.41 -4.47
N ALA A 2 0.79 21.69 -4.88
CA ALA A 2 0.62 20.30 -5.27
C ALA A 2 0.35 19.51 -3.99
N ASP A 3 -0.88 19.03 -3.83
CA ASP A 3 -1.18 18.01 -2.83
C ASP A 3 -0.21 16.87 -3.06
N ASN A 4 0.79 16.72 -2.19
CA ASN A 4 1.65 15.55 -2.06
C ASN A 4 0.82 14.37 -1.54
N ASN A 5 -0.31 14.11 -2.20
CA ASN A 5 -1.24 13.07 -1.89
C ASN A 5 -0.63 11.78 -2.43
N ASN A 6 0.23 11.19 -1.60
CA ASN A 6 0.65 9.81 -1.67
C ASN A 6 -0.57 8.87 -1.45
N THR A 7 -1.64 9.09 -2.20
CA THR A 7 -2.82 8.24 -2.20
C THR A 7 -2.40 6.97 -2.91
N LEU A 8 -2.16 5.94 -2.11
CA LEU A 8 -2.04 4.57 -2.58
C LEU A 8 -3.28 4.25 -3.41
N ARG A 9 -3.08 3.73 -4.62
CA ARG A 9 -4.16 3.26 -5.49
C ARG A 9 -4.02 1.76 -5.71
N THR A 10 -5.13 1.10 -5.99
CA THR A 10 -5.09 -0.28 -6.48
C THR A 10 -4.19 -0.36 -7.72
N GLY A 11 -3.25 -1.30 -7.72
CA GLY A 11 -2.21 -1.48 -8.73
C GLY A 11 -0.88 -0.78 -8.42
N ASP A 12 -0.81 0.11 -7.42
CA ASP A 12 0.47 0.72 -7.02
C ASP A 12 1.41 -0.32 -6.40
N VAL A 13 2.68 -0.24 -6.78
CA VAL A 13 3.74 -1.02 -6.15
C VAL A 13 4.30 -0.24 -4.96
N VAL A 14 4.36 -0.91 -3.81
CA VAL A 14 4.70 -0.32 -2.52
C VAL A 14 5.72 -1.19 -1.80
N MET A 15 6.44 -0.57 -0.88
CA MET A 15 7.30 -1.25 0.09
C MET A 15 6.63 -1.26 1.45
N TYR A 16 6.27 -2.45 1.92
CA TYR A 16 5.85 -2.69 3.29
C TYR A 16 7.08 -2.78 4.19
N LYS A 17 7.09 -1.98 5.27
CA LYS A 17 8.21 -1.88 6.22
C LYS A 17 9.58 -1.61 5.58
N ASN A 18 9.60 -1.04 4.37
CA ASN A 18 10.83 -0.82 3.59
C ASN A 18 11.66 -2.09 3.35
N GLN A 19 11.02 -3.26 3.39
CA GLN A 19 11.68 -4.58 3.28
C GLN A 19 10.98 -5.48 2.27
N TYR A 20 9.66 -5.41 2.19
CA TYR A 20 8.86 -6.31 1.35
C TYR A 20 8.16 -5.52 0.26
N ARG A 21 8.43 -5.88 -1.00
CA ARG A 21 7.73 -5.31 -2.15
C ARG A 21 6.37 -5.98 -2.29
N ALA A 22 5.34 -5.17 -2.45
CA ALA A 22 3.97 -5.62 -2.59
C ALA A 22 3.19 -4.71 -3.53
N THR A 23 2.07 -5.20 -4.04
CA THR A 23 1.16 -4.44 -4.90
C THR A 23 -0.13 -4.17 -4.14
N VAL A 24 -0.60 -2.94 -4.15
CA VAL A 24 -1.87 -2.58 -3.53
C VAL A 24 -3.00 -3.23 -4.33
N SER A 25 -3.77 -4.10 -3.71
CA SER A 25 -4.96 -4.72 -4.30
C SER A 25 -6.22 -3.92 -3.97
N GLU A 26 -6.33 -3.40 -2.76
CA GLU A 26 -7.51 -2.64 -2.32
C GLU A 26 -7.08 -1.51 -1.37
N VAL A 27 -7.81 -0.39 -1.42
CA VAL A 27 -7.57 0.77 -0.58
C VAL A 27 -8.84 1.07 0.19
N ASN A 28 -8.76 1.02 1.51
CA ASN A 28 -9.86 1.37 2.40
C ASN A 28 -9.54 2.70 3.08
N ALA A 29 -9.99 3.78 2.46
CA ALA A 29 -9.75 5.14 2.94
C ALA A 29 -10.48 5.44 4.26
N ASP A 30 -11.68 4.88 4.45
CA ASP A 30 -12.48 5.04 5.67
C ASP A 30 -11.76 4.46 6.90
N ALA A 31 -11.12 3.31 6.73
CA ALA A 31 -10.35 2.65 7.79
C ALA A 31 -8.86 3.06 7.84
N GLY A 32 -8.37 3.83 6.85
CA GLY A 32 -6.94 4.14 6.72
C GLY A 32 -6.06 2.90 6.49
N THR A 33 -6.60 1.85 5.86
CA THR A 33 -5.89 0.60 5.61
C THR A 33 -5.85 0.27 4.12
N VAL A 34 -4.85 -0.50 3.72
CA VAL A 34 -4.69 -1.01 2.36
C VAL A 34 -4.44 -2.50 2.39
N LYS A 35 -5.05 -3.21 1.45
CA LYS A 35 -4.72 -4.60 1.20
C LYS A 35 -3.62 -4.65 0.16
N ILE A 36 -2.49 -5.23 0.54
CA ILE A 36 -1.34 -5.43 -0.33
C ILE A 36 -1.16 -6.91 -0.61
N THR A 37 -0.71 -7.23 -1.82
CA THR A 37 -0.33 -8.58 -2.24
C THR A 37 1.18 -8.60 -2.45
N PHE A 38 1.88 -9.38 -1.65
CA PHE A 38 3.31 -9.62 -1.77
C PHE A 38 3.60 -10.44 -3.02
N ASP A 39 4.80 -10.25 -3.60
CA ASP A 39 5.28 -11.01 -4.76
C ASP A 39 5.31 -12.53 -4.49
N THR A 40 5.45 -12.91 -3.21
CA THR A 40 5.38 -14.30 -2.73
C THR A 40 3.97 -14.91 -2.77
N GLY A 41 2.95 -14.15 -3.21
CA GLY A 41 1.56 -14.59 -3.35
C GLY A 41 0.70 -14.41 -2.09
N GLY A 42 1.27 -13.87 -1.00
CA GLY A 42 0.52 -13.57 0.22
C GLY A 42 -0.21 -12.22 0.15
N ALA A 43 -1.47 -12.16 0.57
CA ALA A 43 -2.17 -10.89 0.76
C ALA A 43 -2.25 -10.53 2.24
N SER A 44 -2.12 -9.25 2.57
CA SER A 44 -2.26 -8.74 3.94
C SER A 44 -2.84 -7.34 3.95
N THR A 45 -3.73 -7.09 4.91
CA THR A 45 -4.27 -5.75 5.15
C THR A 45 -3.38 -5.05 6.17
N VAL A 46 -2.84 -3.90 5.78
CA VAL A 46 -1.88 -3.13 6.59
C VAL A 46 -2.28 -1.65 6.60
N PRO A 47 -1.88 -0.89 7.62
CA PRO A 47 -2.10 0.56 7.66
C PRO A 47 -1.41 1.25 6.48
N VAL A 48 -2.02 2.30 5.93
CA VAL A 48 -1.36 3.13 4.90
C VAL A 48 -0.03 3.73 5.39
N SER A 49 0.12 3.90 6.71
CA SER A 49 1.34 4.42 7.34
C SER A 49 2.52 3.44 7.32
N ASP A 50 2.25 2.12 7.23
CA ASP A 50 3.28 1.07 7.20
C ASP A 50 3.82 0.79 5.79
N VAL A 51 3.14 1.31 4.77
CA VAL A 51 3.53 1.16 3.38
C VAL A 51 4.04 2.48 2.83
N LYS A 52 5.12 2.39 2.04
CA LYS A 52 5.64 3.53 1.29
C LYS A 52 5.60 3.21 -0.19
N LYS A 53 5.37 4.22 -1.02
CA LYS A 53 5.44 4.05 -2.48
C LYS A 53 6.88 3.70 -2.85
N ALA A 54 7.05 2.66 -3.66
CA ALA A 54 8.36 2.15 -4.07
C ALA A 54 9.03 3.06 -5.10
#